data_AF-A0A511MBS1-F1
#
_entry.id   AF-A0A511MBS1-F1
#
_cell.length_a   1.000
_cell.length_b   1.000
_cell.length_c   1.000
_cell.angle_alpha   90.00
_cell.angle_beta   90.00
_cell.angle_gamma   90.00
#
_symmetry.space_group_name_H-M   'P 1'
#
loop_
_entity.id
_entity.type
_entity.pdbx_description
1 polymer ?
#
loop_
_entity_poly.entity_id
_entity_poly.type
_entity_poly.pdbx_seq_one_letter_code
_entity_poly.pdbx_strand_id
1 'polypeptide(L)'
;MPSLPGIATAEASGTTSDRFYALPDLAKDSFTDGDIEAARDYAQELLAMAPGFRDNWNYGNAIHDANMVLGRIALREGRVHDAKGHLLAAGNSPGSPQMDTFGPNMSLAKDLLEHGERQVVLEYFQLCRRFWEMHNGRLDRWSQLVLIGVVPDFGANLVY
;
A
#
# COMPACT_ATOMS: atom_id res chain seq x y z
N MET A 1 -17.62 51.53 -3.19
CA MET A 1 -16.48 51.13 -4.06
C MET A 1 -15.19 51.44 -3.33
N PRO A 2 -14.12 50.62 -3.39
CA PRO A 2 -13.89 49.42 -4.22
C PRO A 2 -13.76 48.12 -3.38
N SER A 3 -14.17 46.92 -3.82
CA SER A 3 -13.61 46.02 -4.84
C SER A 3 -12.16 45.59 -4.61
N LEU A 4 -11.91 44.31 -4.27
CA LEU A 4 -11.47 43.32 -5.25
C LEU A 4 -11.58 41.87 -4.71
N PRO A 5 -11.82 40.88 -5.60
CA PRO A 5 -12.02 39.46 -5.31
C PRO A 5 -10.74 38.63 -5.51
N GLY A 6 -10.78 37.37 -5.09
CA GLY A 6 -9.81 36.33 -5.43
C GLY A 6 -9.80 35.25 -4.34
N ILE A 7 -9.92 33.96 -4.62
CA ILE A 7 -9.72 33.21 -5.85
C ILE A 7 -10.72 32.07 -5.83
N ALA A 8 -11.50 31.94 -6.90
CA ALA A 8 -12.14 30.67 -7.23
C ALA A 8 -11.04 29.67 -7.57
N THR A 9 -10.79 28.70 -6.71
CA THR A 9 -10.16 27.45 -7.15
C THR A 9 -11.26 26.62 -7.77
N ALA A 10 -11.31 26.72 -9.10
CA ALA A 10 -12.23 26.03 -9.96
C ALA A 10 -12.26 24.52 -9.66
N GLU A 11 -13.48 24.00 -9.67
CA GLU A 11 -13.86 22.61 -9.47
C GLU A 11 -13.26 21.71 -10.55
N ALA A 12 -12.04 21.23 -10.33
CA ALA A 12 -11.56 19.94 -10.85
C ALA A 12 -11.69 18.82 -9.78
N SER A 13 -12.39 19.14 -8.68
CA SER A 13 -12.29 18.44 -7.39
C SER A 13 -13.11 17.14 -7.31
N GLY A 14 -14.26 17.06 -7.99
CA GLY A 14 -15.11 15.86 -7.98
C GLY A 14 -14.43 14.69 -8.69
N THR A 15 -14.20 14.81 -10.00
CA THR A 15 -13.66 13.72 -10.82
C THR A 15 -12.26 13.26 -10.37
N THR A 16 -11.39 14.19 -9.97
CA THR A 16 -10.03 13.84 -9.52
C THR A 16 -10.05 13.14 -8.16
N SER A 17 -10.93 13.56 -7.24
CA SER A 17 -11.07 12.88 -5.94
C SER A 17 -11.75 11.53 -6.10
N ASP A 18 -12.82 11.44 -6.90
CA ASP A 18 -13.52 10.19 -7.19
C ASP A 18 -12.56 9.17 -7.82
N ARG A 19 -11.72 9.63 -8.75
CA ARG A 19 -10.67 8.79 -9.35
C ARG A 19 -9.66 8.32 -8.30
N PHE A 20 -9.17 9.21 -7.44
CA PHE A 20 -8.25 8.86 -6.36
C PHE A 20 -8.81 7.79 -5.42
N TYR A 21 -10.11 7.84 -5.08
CA TYR A 21 -10.75 6.83 -4.25
C TYR A 21 -11.02 5.51 -4.97
N ALA A 22 -11.27 5.54 -6.29
CA ALA A 22 -11.55 4.33 -7.06
C ALA A 22 -10.29 3.53 -7.43
N LEU A 23 -9.16 4.21 -7.64
CA LEU A 23 -7.92 3.58 -8.12
C LEU A 23 -7.39 2.42 -7.26
N PRO A 24 -7.41 2.45 -5.91
CA PRO A 24 -6.98 1.32 -5.10
C PRO A 24 -7.75 0.03 -5.42
N ASP A 25 -9.08 0.09 -5.44
CA ASP A 25 -9.94 -1.06 -5.71
C ASP A 25 -9.76 -1.53 -7.15
N LEU A 26 -9.75 -0.60 -8.11
CA LEU A 26 -9.49 -0.93 -9.52
C LEU A 26 -8.15 -1.66 -9.71
N ALA A 27 -7.09 -1.23 -9.03
CA ALA A 27 -5.78 -1.87 -9.11
C ALA A 27 -5.79 -3.28 -8.50
N LYS A 28 -6.43 -3.46 -7.34
CA LYS A 28 -6.53 -4.75 -6.63
C LYS A 28 -7.41 -5.75 -7.38
N ASP A 29 -8.56 -5.30 -7.87
CA ASP A 29 -9.52 -6.11 -8.62
C ASP A 29 -8.90 -6.57 -9.95
N SER A 30 -8.31 -5.64 -10.71
CA SER A 30 -7.62 -5.99 -11.97
C SER A 30 -6.49 -7.00 -11.74
N PHE A 31 -5.72 -6.85 -10.65
CA PHE A 31 -4.66 -7.82 -10.32
C PHE A 31 -5.23 -9.21 -10.00
N THR A 32 -6.36 -9.25 -9.30
CA THR A 32 -7.06 -10.48 -8.89
C THR A 32 -7.66 -11.18 -10.10
N ASP A 33 -8.25 -10.43 -11.02
CA ASP A 33 -8.82 -10.92 -12.29
C ASP A 33 -7.75 -11.34 -13.30
N GLY A 34 -6.48 -11.01 -13.03
CA GLY A 34 -5.35 -11.35 -13.89
C GLY A 34 -5.07 -10.34 -15.00
N ASP A 35 -5.76 -9.20 -15.02
CA ASP A 35 -5.46 -8.07 -15.89
C ASP A 35 -4.27 -7.27 -15.33
N ILE A 36 -3.07 -7.81 -15.55
CA ILE A 36 -1.83 -7.29 -14.99
C ILE A 36 -1.48 -5.90 -15.53
N GLU A 37 -1.82 -5.62 -16.79
CA GLU A 37 -1.55 -4.32 -17.40
C GLU A 37 -2.45 -3.25 -16.79
N ALA A 38 -3.77 -3.48 -16.70
CA ALA A 38 -4.68 -2.55 -16.05
C ALA A 38 -4.32 -2.33 -14.56
N ALA A 39 -4.00 -3.40 -13.83
CA ALA A 39 -3.58 -3.30 -12.43
C ALA A 39 -2.34 -2.41 -12.25
N ARG A 40 -1.36 -2.55 -13.15
CA ARG A 40 -0.15 -1.74 -13.16
C ARG A 40 -0.48 -0.28 -13.43
N ASP A 41 -1.27 -0.01 -14.47
CA ASP A 41 -1.61 1.35 -14.88
C ASP A 41 -2.36 2.08 -13.76
N TYR A 42 -3.35 1.44 -13.14
CA TYR A 42 -4.09 2.03 -12.02
C TYR A 42 -3.21 2.28 -10.79
N ALA A 43 -2.33 1.34 -10.43
CA ALA A 43 -1.42 1.54 -9.31
C ALA A 43 -0.39 2.67 -9.58
N GLN A 44 0.11 2.78 -10.81
CA GLN A 44 1.01 3.86 -11.20
C GLN A 44 0.32 5.22 -11.23
N GLU A 45 -0.91 5.28 -11.76
CA GLU A 45 -1.75 6.47 -11.73
C GLU A 45 -2.01 6.92 -10.28
N LEU A 46 -2.30 5.99 -9.38
CA LEU A 46 -2.53 6.28 -7.97
C LEU A 46 -1.29 6.90 -7.30
N LEU A 47 -0.09 6.36 -7.55
CA LEU A 47 1.16 6.95 -7.05
C LEU A 47 1.44 8.33 -7.65
N ALA A 48 1.10 8.55 -8.93
CA ALA A 48 1.27 9.85 -9.58
C ALA A 48 0.31 10.90 -9.01
N MET A 49 -0.91 10.51 -8.63
CA MET A 49 -1.91 11.41 -8.05
C MET A 49 -1.68 11.68 -6.57
N ALA A 50 -1.19 10.70 -5.80
CA ALA A 50 -1.06 10.77 -4.34
C ALA A 50 -0.41 12.06 -3.80
N PRO A 51 0.64 12.65 -4.39
CA PRO A 51 1.23 13.91 -3.91
C PRO A 51 0.26 15.08 -3.83
N GLY A 52 -0.80 15.10 -4.65
CA GLY A 52 -1.86 16.10 -4.61
C GLY A 52 -2.88 15.91 -3.48
N PHE A 53 -2.82 14.77 -2.77
CA PHE A 53 -3.75 14.36 -1.72
C PHE A 53 -3.08 14.21 -0.35
N ARG A 54 -1.93 14.86 -0.11
CA ARG A 54 -1.15 14.68 1.13
C ARG A 54 -1.93 14.93 2.42
N ASP A 55 -2.89 15.85 2.41
CA ASP A 55 -3.74 16.18 3.56
C ASP A 55 -5.01 15.30 3.64
N ASN A 56 -5.20 14.38 2.70
CA ASN A 56 -6.33 13.45 2.67
C ASN A 56 -6.09 12.29 3.64
N TRP A 57 -7.12 11.91 4.39
CA TRP A 57 -7.07 10.80 5.35
C TRP A 57 -6.68 9.45 4.72
N ASN A 58 -6.93 9.27 3.41
CA ASN A 58 -6.67 8.05 2.66
C ASN A 58 -5.30 8.07 1.94
N TYR A 59 -4.51 9.15 2.07
CA TYR A 59 -3.21 9.29 1.40
C TYR A 59 -2.26 8.13 1.68
N GLY A 60 -2.15 7.70 2.95
CA GLY A 60 -1.28 6.60 3.29
C GLY A 60 -1.76 5.25 2.76
N ASN A 61 -3.07 5.02 2.69
CA ASN A 61 -3.63 3.82 2.05
C ASN A 61 -3.29 3.80 0.56
N ALA A 62 -3.44 4.94 -0.13
CA ALA A 62 -3.15 5.03 -1.56
C ALA A 62 -1.69 4.66 -1.90
N ILE A 63 -0.73 5.16 -1.11
CA ILE A 63 0.69 4.80 -1.26
C ILE A 63 0.90 3.31 -0.97
N HIS A 64 0.29 2.81 0.10
CA HIS A 64 0.45 1.42 0.51
C HIS A 64 -0.10 0.47 -0.55
N ASP A 65 -1.37 0.62 -0.92
CA ASP A 65 -2.09 -0.25 -1.84
C ASP A 65 -1.45 -0.29 -3.23
N ALA A 66 -1.06 0.86 -3.77
CA ALA A 66 -0.40 0.91 -5.08
C ALA A 66 0.93 0.13 -5.06
N ASN A 67 1.74 0.30 -4.02
CA ASN A 67 2.99 -0.44 -3.90
C ASN A 67 2.76 -1.94 -3.65
N MET A 68 1.71 -2.32 -2.93
CA MET A 68 1.33 -3.73 -2.77
C MET A 68 1.04 -4.38 -4.12
N VAL A 69 0.22 -3.75 -4.96
CA VAL A 69 -0.10 -4.25 -6.29
C VAL A 69 1.16 -4.31 -7.16
N LEU A 70 1.92 -3.21 -7.27
CA LEU A 70 3.12 -3.17 -8.12
C LEU A 70 4.19 -4.16 -7.69
N GLY A 71 4.38 -4.36 -6.39
CA GLY A 71 5.34 -5.35 -5.88
C GLY A 71 4.93 -6.78 -6.19
N ARG A 72 3.63 -7.10 -6.09
CA ARG A 72 3.14 -8.45 -6.45
C ARG A 72 3.23 -8.71 -7.95
N ILE A 73 2.96 -7.69 -8.77
CA ILE A 73 3.20 -7.76 -10.22
C ILE A 73 4.68 -7.99 -10.50
N ALA A 74 5.58 -7.22 -9.86
CA ALA A 74 7.02 -7.40 -10.02
C ALA A 74 7.49 -8.81 -9.68
N LEU A 75 6.95 -9.38 -8.59
CA LEU A 75 7.28 -10.73 -8.19
C LEU A 75 6.79 -11.79 -9.19
N ARG A 76 5.57 -11.64 -9.74
CA ARG A 76 5.05 -12.52 -10.82
C ARG A 76 5.94 -12.50 -12.07
N GLU A 77 6.59 -11.38 -12.33
CA GLU A 77 7.52 -11.20 -13.46
C GLU A 77 8.96 -11.62 -13.14
N GLY A 78 9.21 -12.21 -11.97
CA GLY A 78 10.56 -12.60 -11.53
C GLY A 78 11.44 -11.41 -11.12
N ARG A 79 10.90 -10.19 -11.06
CA ARG A 79 11.61 -8.97 -10.62
C ARG A 79 11.60 -8.86 -9.10
N VAL A 80 12.23 -9.83 -8.43
CA VAL A 80 12.24 -9.95 -6.96
C VAL A 80 12.83 -8.69 -6.30
N HIS A 81 13.88 -8.09 -6.87
CA HIS A 81 14.48 -6.86 -6.33
C HIS A 81 13.47 -5.70 -6.30
N ASP A 82 12.69 -5.54 -7.37
CA ASP A 82 11.69 -4.48 -7.46
C ASP A 82 10.52 -4.74 -6.50
N ALA A 83 10.10 -5.99 -6.35
CA ALA A 83 9.08 -6.38 -5.37
C ALA A 83 9.48 -6.01 -3.94
N LYS A 84 10.75 -6.20 -3.59
CA LYS A 84 11.32 -5.78 -2.30
C LYS A 84 11.26 -4.27 -2.12
N GLY A 85 11.65 -3.52 -3.15
CA GLY A 85 11.59 -2.05 -3.15
C GLY A 85 10.16 -1.55 -2.91
N HIS A 86 9.18 -2.14 -3.58
CA HIS A 86 7.77 -1.82 -3.38
C HIS A 86 7.28 -2.14 -1.97
N LEU A 87 7.66 -3.28 -1.38
CA LEU A 87 7.27 -3.59 0.01
C LEU A 87 7.79 -2.53 0.99
N LEU A 88 9.05 -2.12 0.85
CA LEU A 88 9.62 -1.08 1.72
C LEU A 88 9.00 0.30 1.46
N ALA A 89 8.66 0.62 0.20
CA ALA A 89 7.93 1.85 -0.12
C ALA A 89 6.53 1.86 0.51
N ALA A 90 5.81 0.74 0.50
CA ALA A 90 4.54 0.58 1.18
C ALA A 90 4.68 0.80 2.70
N GLY A 91 5.69 0.18 3.32
CA GLY A 91 5.98 0.35 4.75
C GLY A 91 6.37 1.77 5.15
N ASN A 92 6.95 2.55 4.23
CA ASN A 92 7.30 3.95 4.45
C ASN A 92 6.13 4.94 4.26
N SER A 93 4.93 4.44 3.96
CA SER A 93 3.70 5.22 4.00
C SER A 93 3.53 5.89 5.39
N PRO A 94 2.93 7.09 5.46
CA PRO A 94 2.66 7.75 6.74
C PRO A 94 1.62 7.03 7.63
N GLY A 95 0.98 5.97 7.14
CA GLY A 95 -0.12 5.33 7.85
C GLY A 95 -1.48 5.95 7.50
N SER A 96 -2.53 5.47 8.16
CA SER A 96 -3.90 5.95 7.99
C SER A 96 -4.73 5.48 9.18
N PRO A 97 -5.84 6.14 9.53
CA PRO A 97 -6.68 5.67 10.64
C PRO A 97 -7.10 4.19 10.53
N GLN A 98 -7.27 3.69 9.30
CA GLN A 98 -7.54 2.28 9.03
C GLN A 98 -6.32 1.40 9.33
N MET A 99 -5.14 1.75 8.81
CA MET A 99 -3.92 0.96 9.03
C MET A 99 -3.43 1.00 10.48
N ASP A 100 -3.64 2.12 11.17
CA ASP A 100 -3.26 2.29 12.57
C ASP A 100 -4.06 1.33 13.47
N THR A 101 -5.28 0.99 13.03
CA THR A 101 -6.22 0.08 13.69
C THR A 101 -6.09 -1.37 13.20
N PHE A 102 -6.48 -1.63 11.95
CA PHE A 102 -6.60 -2.99 11.42
C PHE A 102 -5.26 -3.55 10.95
N GLY A 103 -4.31 -2.66 10.66
CA GLY A 103 -3.01 -2.97 10.10
C GLY A 103 -2.95 -2.75 8.60
N PRO A 104 -1.75 -2.88 8.03
CA PRO A 104 -1.56 -2.89 6.59
C PRO A 104 -1.81 -4.28 5.99
N ASN A 105 -2.06 -4.32 4.67
CA ASN A 105 -2.10 -5.58 3.94
C ASN A 105 -0.72 -6.26 3.92
N MET A 106 -0.70 -7.60 4.01
CA MET A 106 0.48 -8.46 4.15
C MET A 106 0.70 -9.37 2.93
N SER A 107 -0.08 -9.23 1.85
CA SER A 107 -0.05 -10.15 0.69
C SER A 107 1.32 -10.17 0.00
N LEU A 108 1.91 -9.01 -0.28
CA LEU A 108 3.25 -8.92 -0.84
C LEU A 108 4.32 -9.46 0.12
N ALA A 109 4.17 -9.21 1.42
CA ALA A 109 5.07 -9.77 2.43
C ALA A 109 5.02 -11.30 2.43
N LYS A 110 3.81 -11.88 2.37
CA LYS A 110 3.60 -13.32 2.22
C LYS A 110 4.24 -13.85 0.94
N ASP A 111 3.96 -13.23 -0.20
CA ASP A 111 4.49 -13.68 -1.49
C ASP A 111 6.04 -13.65 -1.48
N LEU A 112 6.65 -12.62 -0.87
CA LEU A 112 8.12 -12.53 -0.70
C LEU A 112 8.67 -13.60 0.26
N LEU A 113 7.98 -13.89 1.37
CA LEU A 113 8.39 -14.97 2.28
C LEU A 113 8.38 -16.34 1.59
N GLU A 114 7.39 -16.59 0.73
CA GLU A 114 7.30 -17.82 -0.07
C GLU A 114 8.42 -17.93 -1.11
N HIS A 115 9.01 -16.80 -1.52
CA HIS A 115 10.24 -16.73 -2.33
C HIS A 115 11.53 -16.74 -1.50
N GLY A 116 11.46 -16.89 -0.17
CA GLY A 116 12.62 -16.93 0.72
C GLY A 116 13.17 -15.57 1.13
N GLU A 117 12.52 -14.47 0.74
CA GLU A 117 12.95 -13.09 1.01
C GLU A 117 12.54 -12.65 2.43
N ARG A 118 13.22 -13.20 3.45
CA ARG A 118 12.88 -12.94 4.86
C ARG A 118 13.29 -11.57 5.37
N GLN A 119 14.49 -11.11 5.01
CA GLN A 119 15.09 -9.91 5.60
C GLN A 119 14.27 -8.65 5.30
N VAL A 120 13.83 -8.50 4.05
CA VAL A 120 13.00 -7.36 3.63
C VAL A 120 11.65 -7.33 4.36
N VAL A 121 11.09 -8.50 4.68
CA VAL A 121 9.80 -8.61 5.36
C VAL A 121 9.93 -8.23 6.84
N LEU A 122 11.04 -8.62 7.48
CA LEU A 122 11.36 -8.17 8.83
C LEU A 122 11.58 -6.65 8.88
N GLU A 123 12.22 -6.07 7.87
CA GLU A 123 12.37 -4.61 7.75
C GLU A 123 11.01 -3.92 7.57
N TYR A 124 10.17 -4.45 6.68
CA TYR A 124 8.80 -3.98 6.49
C TYR A 124 8.00 -4.00 7.80
N PHE A 125 8.11 -5.05 8.62
CA PHE A 125 7.45 -5.07 9.94
C PHE A 125 7.91 -3.95 10.86
N GLN A 126 9.19 -3.56 10.83
CA GLN A 126 9.68 -2.42 11.61
C GLN A 126 9.13 -1.09 11.09
N LEU A 127 8.99 -0.95 9.77
CA LEU A 127 8.35 0.21 9.17
C LEU A 127 6.86 0.29 9.57
N CYS A 128 6.12 -0.81 9.48
CA CYS A 128 4.72 -0.86 9.89
C CYS A 128 4.51 -0.53 11.37
N ARG A 129 5.45 -0.87 12.25
CA ARG A 129 5.37 -0.55 13.69
C ARG A 129 5.23 0.96 13.94
N ARG A 130 5.69 1.80 13.02
CA ARG A 130 5.64 3.27 13.18
C ARG A 130 4.22 3.83 13.12
N PHE A 131 3.29 3.13 12.46
CA PHE A 131 1.91 3.58 12.31
C PHE A 131 0.89 2.58 12.88
N TRP A 132 1.18 1.27 12.87
CA TRP A 132 0.22 0.27 13.33
C TRP A 132 0.16 0.14 14.85
N GLU A 133 -0.58 1.03 15.52
CA GLU A 133 -0.72 1.09 16.97
C GLU A 133 -1.36 -0.18 17.56
N MET A 134 -2.42 -0.68 16.92
CA MET A 134 -3.17 -1.86 17.38
C MET A 134 -2.61 -3.19 16.85
N HIS A 135 -1.29 -3.26 16.67
CA HIS A 135 -0.65 -4.50 16.23
C HIS A 135 -0.78 -5.62 17.28
N ASN A 136 -1.00 -5.33 18.57
CA ASN A 136 -1.27 -6.32 19.64
C ASN A 136 -0.24 -7.46 19.68
N GLY A 137 1.04 -7.10 19.51
CA GLY A 137 2.17 -8.04 19.45
C GLY A 137 2.20 -8.93 18.20
N ARG A 138 1.33 -8.73 17.21
CA ARG A 138 1.34 -9.50 15.94
C ARG A 138 2.68 -9.39 15.22
N LEU A 139 3.20 -8.17 15.03
CA LEU A 139 4.49 -7.94 14.40
C LEU A 139 5.63 -8.69 15.10
N ASP A 140 5.64 -8.75 16.43
CA ASP A 140 6.65 -9.49 17.19
C ASP A 140 6.54 -11.00 16.95
N ARG A 141 5.33 -11.56 17.07
CA ARG A 141 5.07 -13.00 16.83
C ARG A 141 5.40 -13.40 15.41
N TRP A 142 4.97 -12.60 14.42
CA TRP A 142 5.27 -12.83 13.02
C TRP A 142 6.76 -12.73 12.73
N SER A 143 7.47 -11.77 13.34
CA SER A 143 8.93 -11.68 13.21
C SER A 143 9.64 -12.94 13.69
N GLN A 144 9.22 -13.52 14.83
CA GLN A 144 9.81 -14.76 15.34
C GLN A 144 9.59 -15.94 14.40
N LEU A 145 8.39 -16.08 13.83
CA LEU A 145 8.10 -17.12 12.84
C LEU A 145 8.97 -16.95 11.59
N VAL A 146 9.09 -15.72 11.06
CA VAL A 146 9.93 -15.43 9.90
C VAL A 146 11.40 -15.77 10.18
N LEU A 147 11.93 -15.44 11.36
CA LEU A 147 13.32 -15.73 11.73
C LEU A 147 13.64 -17.23 11.70
N ILE A 148 12.68 -18.09 12.06
CA ILE A 148 12.84 -19.56 12.00
C ILE A 148 12.42 -20.17 10.65
N GLY A 149 12.15 -19.34 9.64
CA GLY A 149 11.81 -19.78 8.28
C GLY A 149 10.35 -20.19 8.09
N VAL A 150 9.45 -19.81 8.99
CA VAL A 150 8.01 -20.08 8.89
C VAL A 150 7.30 -18.84 8.31
N VAL A 151 6.46 -19.05 7.29
CA VAL A 151 5.55 -18.01 6.80
C VAL A 151 4.41 -17.85 7.80
N PRO A 152 4.23 -16.68 8.44
CA PRO A 152 3.14 -16.47 9.39
C PRO A 152 1.77 -16.58 8.72
N ASP A 153 0.78 -17.05 9.49
CA ASP A 153 -0.61 -16.82 9.13
C ASP A 153 -0.96 -15.35 9.40
N PHE A 154 -1.14 -14.59 8.32
CA PHE A 154 -1.51 -13.17 8.35
C PHE A 154 -3.02 -12.95 8.48
N GLY A 155 -3.84 -14.00 8.35
CA GLY A 155 -5.29 -13.94 8.51
C GLY A 155 -5.95 -12.82 7.68
N ALA A 156 -6.73 -11.98 8.35
CA ALA A 156 -7.48 -10.90 7.72
C ALA A 156 -6.61 -9.84 7.02
N ASN A 157 -5.31 -9.74 7.34
CA ASN A 157 -4.38 -8.83 6.67
C ASN A 157 -4.03 -9.27 5.22
N LEU A 158 -4.70 -10.28 4.66
CA LEU A 158 -4.55 -10.71 3.27
C LEU A 158 -5.72 -10.32 2.35
N VAL A 159 -6.82 -9.78 2.89
CA VAL A 159 -8.12 -9.78 2.18
C VAL A 159 -8.54 -8.41 1.62
N TYR A 160 -7.96 -7.30 2.08
CA TYR A 160 -8.41 -5.93 1.75
C TYR A 160 -7.39 -5.10 0.98
#